data_AF-A0A5C5X290-F1
#
_entry.id   AF-A0A5C5X290-F1
#
_cell.length_a   1.000
_cell.length_b   1.000
_cell.length_c   1.000
_cell.angle_alpha   90.00
_cell.angle_beta   90.00
_cell.angle_gamma   90.00
#
_symmetry.space_group_name_H-M   'P 1'
#
loop_
_entity.id
_entity.type
_entity.pdbx_description
1 polymer ?
#
loop_
_entity_poly.entity_id
_entity_poly.type
_entity_poly.pdbx_seq_one_letter_code
_entity_poly.pdbx_strand_id
1 'polypeptide(L)'
;MNPIELVKRGLSPEEWDAACQFWREPIEPIQEVADECPFARHRLFIVYGRTRQFDFPTLPHGSYGYYAANGRSAIRLTRINKEIQTILADEWADLPASDPVRLASLILKFFDAGIKASHHVLRDANELRNFGKPRHSMKNYQLSEKEFQMAMPHISSTESTLDGKCVALRAVTLCGWMHDKRNLGIESLTIASDGNVSFAKRQVLSRGIFDRVPAIRY
;
A
#
# COMPACT_ATOMS: atom_id res chain seq x y z
N MET A 1 5.44 22.52 -19.03
CA MET A 1 5.83 22.39 -17.61
C MET A 1 6.18 20.93 -17.35
N ASN A 2 7.25 20.63 -16.59
CA ASN A 2 7.69 19.24 -16.36
C ASN A 2 6.75 18.53 -15.36
N PRO A 3 6.44 17.23 -15.52
CA PRO A 3 5.64 16.44 -14.56
C PRO A 3 5.99 16.62 -13.10
N ILE A 4 7.29 16.64 -12.84
CA ILE A 4 7.84 16.76 -11.50
C ILE A 4 7.44 18.10 -10.87
N GLU A 5 7.36 19.18 -11.66
CA GLU A 5 6.97 20.51 -11.17
C GLU A 5 5.47 20.62 -10.86
N LEU A 6 4.65 19.88 -11.58
CA LEU A 6 3.21 19.85 -11.36
C LEU A 6 2.85 18.94 -10.17
N VAL A 7 3.55 17.80 -10.00
CA VAL A 7 3.43 16.94 -8.81
C VAL A 7 3.85 17.71 -7.55
N LYS A 8 4.92 18.51 -7.62
CA LYS A 8 5.31 19.41 -6.52
C LYS A 8 4.21 20.39 -6.15
N ARG A 9 3.52 20.96 -7.14
CA ARG A 9 2.48 21.98 -6.93
C ARG A 9 1.15 21.41 -6.43
N GLY A 10 0.91 20.10 -6.59
CA GLY A 10 -0.31 19.45 -6.13
C GLY A 10 -1.57 20.06 -6.74
N LEU A 11 -1.49 20.33 -8.05
CA LEU A 11 -2.52 21.00 -8.85
C LEU A 11 -3.84 20.21 -8.89
N SER A 12 -4.93 20.91 -9.19
CA SER A 12 -6.24 20.28 -9.41
C SER A 12 -6.21 19.39 -10.66
N PRO A 13 -7.15 18.43 -10.80
CA PRO A 13 -7.28 17.62 -12.02
C PRO A 13 -7.39 18.47 -13.30
N GLU A 14 -8.12 19.59 -13.27
CA GLU A 14 -8.27 20.46 -14.45
C GLU A 14 -6.96 21.18 -14.83
N GLU A 15 -6.22 21.66 -13.84
CA GLU A 15 -4.89 22.28 -14.03
C GLU A 15 -3.87 21.27 -14.55
N TRP A 16 -4.01 20.01 -14.14
CA TRP A 16 -3.24 18.89 -14.64
C TRP A 16 -3.51 18.57 -16.10
N ASP A 17 -4.77 18.42 -16.48
CA ASP A 17 -5.17 18.14 -17.85
C ASP A 17 -4.68 19.23 -18.81
N ALA A 18 -4.77 20.51 -18.41
CA ALA A 18 -4.23 21.63 -19.17
C ALA A 18 -2.69 21.57 -19.32
N ALA A 19 -1.98 21.13 -18.29
CA ALA A 19 -0.52 21.02 -18.32
C ALA A 19 0.00 19.78 -19.10
N CYS A 20 -0.80 18.71 -19.16
CA CYS A 20 -0.52 17.46 -19.86
C CYS A 20 -0.71 17.54 -21.39
N GLN A 21 -1.41 18.56 -21.92
CA GLN A 21 -1.60 18.74 -23.37
C GLN A 21 -0.30 18.83 -24.20
N PHE A 22 0.83 19.11 -23.56
CA PHE A 22 2.14 19.25 -24.22
C PHE A 22 3.02 18.00 -24.11
N TRP A 23 2.49 16.92 -23.55
CA TRP A 23 3.24 15.71 -23.27
C TRP A 23 2.77 14.59 -24.20
N ARG A 24 3.71 13.76 -24.65
CA ARG A 24 3.34 12.63 -25.51
C ARG A 24 2.60 11.52 -24.74
N GLU A 25 2.87 11.30 -23.44
CA GLU A 25 2.22 10.25 -22.63
C GLU A 25 2.28 10.60 -21.14
N PRO A 26 1.14 10.96 -20.53
CA PRO A 26 0.38 10.01 -19.73
C PRO A 26 -1.07 9.90 -20.21
N ILE A 27 -1.67 8.71 -20.05
CA ILE A 27 -2.98 8.37 -20.60
C ILE A 27 -4.12 8.84 -19.67
N GLU A 28 -3.85 9.10 -18.40
CA GLU A 28 -4.85 9.46 -17.39
C GLU A 28 -4.28 10.46 -16.36
N PRO A 29 -5.15 11.24 -15.66
CA PRO A 29 -4.74 12.23 -14.69
C PRO A 29 -3.98 11.62 -13.51
N ILE A 30 -3.09 12.43 -12.93
CA ILE A 30 -2.37 12.08 -11.70
C ILE A 30 -3.34 12.19 -10.52
N GLN A 31 -3.50 11.10 -9.78
CA GLN A 31 -4.40 11.04 -8.64
C GLN A 31 -3.62 11.12 -7.34
N GLU A 32 -3.90 12.13 -6.51
CA GLU A 32 -3.45 12.09 -5.13
C GLU A 32 -4.16 10.99 -4.36
N VAL A 33 -3.40 10.21 -3.59
CA VAL A 33 -3.91 9.13 -2.75
C VAL A 33 -3.75 9.46 -1.27
N ALA A 34 -4.45 10.52 -0.84
CA ALA A 34 -4.42 11.00 0.54
C ALA A 34 -4.79 9.89 1.55
N ASP A 35 -5.74 9.03 1.20
CA ASP A 35 -6.17 7.91 2.05
C ASP A 35 -5.14 6.79 2.20
N GLU A 36 -4.13 6.74 1.31
CA GLU A 36 -3.03 5.78 1.36
C GLU A 36 -1.74 6.39 1.93
N CYS A 37 -1.67 7.71 2.12
CA CYS A 37 -0.44 8.39 2.53
C CYS A 37 -0.19 8.28 4.04
N PRO A 38 0.93 7.69 4.49
CA PRO A 38 1.31 7.67 5.90
C PRO A 38 2.21 8.85 6.31
N PHE A 39 2.63 9.69 5.35
CA PHE A 39 3.64 10.71 5.58
C PHE A 39 3.01 12.05 6.00
N ALA A 40 3.70 12.77 6.88
CA ALA A 40 3.24 14.05 7.39
C ALA A 40 3.61 15.19 6.44
N ARG A 41 4.78 15.12 5.78
CA ARG A 41 5.33 16.22 4.97
C ARG A 41 5.30 15.92 3.48
N HIS A 42 5.17 14.65 3.10
CA HIS A 42 4.97 14.23 1.71
C HIS A 42 3.51 13.90 1.42
N ARG A 43 3.09 14.25 0.21
CA ARG A 43 1.85 13.78 -0.44
C ARG A 43 2.21 12.66 -1.41
N LEU A 44 1.34 11.66 -1.51
CA LEU A 44 1.50 10.56 -2.45
C LEU A 44 0.58 10.72 -3.66
N PHE A 45 1.14 10.47 -4.83
CA PHE A 45 0.44 10.56 -6.10
C PHE A 45 0.61 9.26 -6.90
N ILE A 46 -0.46 8.83 -7.56
CA ILE A 46 -0.45 7.74 -8.54
C ILE A 46 -0.44 8.35 -9.94
N VAL A 47 0.44 7.82 -10.79
CA VAL A 47 0.53 8.18 -12.21
C VAL A 47 0.30 6.91 -13.03
N TYR A 48 -0.66 6.95 -13.95
CA TYR A 48 -0.98 5.85 -14.85
C TYR A 48 -0.25 6.01 -16.19
N GLY A 49 0.08 4.87 -16.79
CA GLY A 49 0.83 4.81 -18.05
C GLY A 49 0.61 3.49 -18.79
N ARG A 50 1.34 3.35 -19.89
CA ARG A 50 1.28 2.16 -20.75
C ARG A 50 1.81 0.92 -20.05
N THR A 51 1.54 -0.25 -20.63
CA THR A 51 2.06 -1.53 -20.18
C THR A 51 3.59 -1.49 -20.01
N ARG A 52 4.09 -1.92 -18.84
CA ARG A 52 5.52 -1.94 -18.46
C ARG A 52 6.22 -0.58 -18.30
N GLN A 53 5.49 0.53 -18.32
CA GLN A 53 6.07 1.86 -18.07
C GLN A 53 6.46 2.05 -16.59
N PHE A 54 5.66 1.49 -15.69
CA PHE A 54 5.82 1.57 -14.24
C PHE A 54 5.80 0.20 -13.58
N ASP A 55 6.17 0.19 -12.30
CA ASP A 55 6.43 -1.01 -11.51
C ASP A 55 5.16 -1.81 -11.17
N PHE A 56 3.98 -1.17 -11.19
CA PHE A 56 2.72 -1.81 -10.81
C PHE A 56 1.81 -2.01 -12.03
N PRO A 57 1.46 -3.24 -12.41
CA PRO A 57 0.59 -3.48 -13.56
C PRO A 57 -0.88 -3.12 -13.27
N THR A 58 -1.62 -2.68 -14.29
CA THR A 58 -3.08 -2.53 -14.29
C THR A 58 -3.75 -3.45 -15.31
N LEU A 59 -5.04 -3.72 -15.14
CA LEU A 59 -5.89 -4.45 -16.11
C LEU A 59 -6.80 -3.46 -16.86
N PRO A 60 -7.15 -3.70 -18.14
CA PRO A 60 -6.74 -4.83 -18.99
C PRO A 60 -5.31 -4.67 -19.55
N HIS A 61 -4.84 -3.45 -19.79
CA HIS A 61 -3.49 -3.15 -20.27
C HIS A 61 -3.01 -1.80 -19.72
N GLY A 62 -1.98 -1.81 -18.88
CA GLY A 62 -1.36 -0.59 -18.38
C GLY A 62 -0.40 -0.85 -17.22
N SER A 63 0.13 0.24 -16.67
CA SER A 63 0.85 0.23 -15.40
C SER A 63 0.68 1.56 -14.69
N TYR A 64 1.00 1.58 -13.40
CA TYR A 64 1.00 2.79 -12.60
C TYR A 64 2.23 2.84 -11.69
N GLY A 65 2.62 4.05 -11.32
CA GLY A 65 3.73 4.33 -10.42
C GLY A 65 3.31 5.31 -9.33
N TYR A 66 4.09 5.35 -8.25
CA TYR A 66 3.88 6.30 -7.17
C TYR A 66 4.94 7.38 -7.18
N TYR A 67 4.55 8.58 -6.74
CA TYR A 67 5.44 9.69 -6.46
C TYR A 67 5.16 10.23 -5.07
N ALA A 68 6.22 10.53 -4.32
CA ALA A 68 6.15 11.30 -3.08
C ALA A 68 6.62 12.73 -3.35
N ALA A 69 5.86 13.73 -2.87
CA ALA A 69 6.19 15.14 -3.10
C ALA A 69 5.88 16.03 -1.91
N ASN A 70 6.71 17.05 -1.67
CA ASN A 70 6.62 17.95 -0.52
C ASN A 70 6.65 19.44 -0.90
N GLY A 71 6.30 19.77 -2.14
CA GLY A 71 6.39 21.13 -2.67
C GLY A 71 7.78 21.57 -3.13
N ARG A 72 8.85 20.89 -2.70
CA ARG A 72 10.25 21.19 -3.10
C ARG A 72 10.80 20.13 -4.04
N SER A 73 10.60 18.87 -3.70
CA SER A 73 11.00 17.70 -4.47
C SER A 73 9.79 16.85 -4.85
N ALA A 74 9.93 16.08 -5.93
CA ALA A 74 9.06 14.95 -6.20
C ALA A 74 9.95 13.76 -6.57
N ILE A 75 9.75 12.64 -5.88
CA ILE A 75 10.57 11.43 -5.99
C ILE A 75 9.67 10.31 -6.48
N ARG A 76 10.05 9.69 -7.60
CA ARG A 76 9.40 8.46 -8.06
C ARG A 76 9.76 7.33 -7.10
N LEU A 77 8.76 6.64 -6.57
CA LEU A 77 8.96 5.48 -5.72
C LEU A 77 9.02 4.24 -6.61
N THR A 78 10.14 3.50 -6.56
CA THR A 78 10.30 2.22 -7.28
C THR A 78 10.53 1.05 -6.32
N ARG A 79 10.25 -0.16 -6.79
CA ARG A 79 10.57 -1.41 -6.08
C ARG A 79 12.06 -1.76 -6.13
N ILE A 80 12.74 -1.39 -7.22
CA ILE A 80 14.11 -1.83 -7.52
C ILE A 80 15.14 -1.03 -6.71
N ASN A 81 15.02 0.30 -6.75
CA ASN A 81 16.02 1.18 -6.13
C ASN A 81 15.60 1.67 -4.75
N LYS A 82 14.41 1.26 -4.28
CA LYS A 82 13.88 1.54 -2.95
C LYS A 82 13.96 3.03 -2.58
N GLU A 83 13.63 3.94 -3.50
CA GLU A 83 13.61 5.40 -3.23
C GLU A 83 12.68 5.76 -2.07
N ILE A 84 11.72 4.89 -1.75
CA ILE A 84 10.91 4.96 -0.54
C ILE A 84 11.76 5.02 0.75
N GLN A 85 12.94 4.41 0.81
CA GLN A 85 13.84 4.50 1.97
C GLN A 85 14.26 5.94 2.23
N THR A 86 14.54 6.73 1.18
CA THR A 86 14.85 8.16 1.33
C THR A 86 13.69 8.92 1.97
N ILE A 87 12.45 8.61 1.57
CA ILE A 87 11.25 9.23 2.15
C ILE A 87 11.07 8.79 3.60
N LEU A 88 11.29 7.51 3.91
CA LEU A 88 11.20 6.98 5.27
C LEU A 88 12.25 7.61 6.20
N ALA A 89 13.46 7.82 5.71
CA ALA A 89 14.52 8.51 6.46
C ALA A 89 14.16 9.97 6.72
N ASP A 90 13.61 10.66 5.72
CA ASP A 90 13.21 12.06 5.85
C ASP A 90 12.05 12.20 6.86
N GLU A 91 11.00 11.39 6.72
CA GLU A 91 9.80 11.36 7.57
C GLU A 91 10.02 10.67 8.92
N TRP A 92 11.25 10.22 9.21
CA TRP A 92 11.55 9.33 10.34
C TRP A 92 10.97 9.79 11.68
N ALA A 93 11.09 11.08 11.98
CA ALA A 93 10.62 11.66 13.24
C ALA A 93 9.10 11.56 13.42
N ASP A 94 8.35 11.54 12.31
CA ASP A 94 6.90 11.53 12.27
C ASP A 94 6.32 10.12 12.08
N LEU A 95 7.14 9.15 11.62
CA LEU A 95 6.70 7.77 11.39
C LEU A 95 6.06 7.08 12.62
N PRO A 96 6.56 7.24 13.87
CA PRO A 96 5.93 6.61 15.03
C PRO A 96 4.47 7.05 15.24
N ALA A 97 4.11 8.26 14.82
CA ALA A 97 2.77 8.83 14.96
C ALA A 97 1.88 8.63 13.72
N SER A 98 2.44 8.06 12.63
CA SER A 98 1.68 7.79 11.41
C SER A 98 0.63 6.69 11.61
N ASP A 99 -0.39 6.64 10.73
CA ASP A 99 -1.35 5.53 10.74
C ASP A 99 -0.62 4.22 10.36
N PRO A 100 -0.60 3.21 11.26
CA PRO A 100 0.19 2.00 11.06
C PRO A 100 -0.35 1.13 9.93
N VAL A 101 -1.65 1.20 9.63
CA VAL A 101 -2.27 0.45 8.52
C VAL A 101 -1.80 1.03 7.19
N ARG A 102 -1.80 2.36 7.05
CA ARG A 102 -1.31 3.05 5.85
C ARG A 102 0.18 2.81 5.66
N LEU A 103 0.97 2.96 6.73
CA LEU A 103 2.42 2.76 6.67
C LEU A 103 2.77 1.32 6.27
N ALA A 104 2.20 0.32 6.95
CA ALA A 104 2.44 -1.08 6.60
C ALA A 104 1.96 -1.42 5.19
N SER A 105 0.81 -0.87 4.74
CA SER A 105 0.30 -1.08 3.39
C SER A 105 1.28 -0.59 2.33
N LEU A 106 1.85 0.61 2.54
CA LEU A 106 2.85 1.18 1.65
C LEU A 106 4.13 0.34 1.64
N ILE A 107 4.68 0.01 2.82
CA ILE A 107 5.90 -0.78 2.93
C ILE A 107 5.75 -2.15 2.23
N LEU A 108 4.70 -2.91 2.56
CA LEU A 108 4.46 -4.22 1.95
C LEU A 108 4.26 -4.13 0.44
N LYS A 109 3.70 -3.02 -0.07
CA LYS A 109 3.53 -2.79 -1.51
C LYS A 109 4.86 -2.65 -2.26
N PHE A 110 5.86 -2.02 -1.65
CA PHE A 110 7.17 -1.77 -2.28
C PHE A 110 8.20 -2.86 -2.00
N PHE A 111 8.16 -3.47 -0.83
CA PHE A 111 9.22 -4.39 -0.39
C PHE A 111 8.86 -5.87 -0.48
N ASP A 112 7.57 -6.24 -0.45
CA ASP A 112 7.21 -7.66 -0.57
C ASP A 112 7.11 -8.08 -2.05
N ALA A 113 7.96 -9.02 -2.42
CA ALA A 113 8.51 -9.24 -3.76
C ALA A 113 7.63 -10.13 -4.66
N GLY A 114 6.35 -9.79 -4.80
CA GLY A 114 5.45 -10.41 -5.76
C GLY A 114 4.85 -9.38 -6.73
N ILE A 115 4.95 -9.60 -8.04
CA ILE A 115 4.18 -8.83 -9.04
C ILE A 115 2.67 -9.12 -8.89
N LYS A 116 2.31 -10.26 -8.31
CA LYS A 116 0.93 -10.78 -8.31
C LYS A 116 0.31 -11.03 -6.94
N ALA A 117 1.12 -11.06 -5.88
CA ALA A 117 0.62 -11.14 -4.51
C ALA A 117 0.43 -9.72 -3.97
N SER A 118 -0.76 -9.42 -3.45
CA SER A 118 -1.04 -8.13 -2.81
C SER A 118 -1.46 -8.34 -1.37
N HIS A 119 -0.99 -7.45 -0.50
CA HIS A 119 -1.41 -7.39 0.88
C HIS A 119 -2.65 -6.49 0.98
N HIS A 120 -3.58 -6.88 1.84
CA HIS A 120 -4.54 -5.97 2.44
C HIS A 120 -4.23 -5.97 3.93
N VAL A 121 -3.78 -4.83 4.44
CA VAL A 121 -3.49 -4.66 5.86
C VAL A 121 -4.80 -4.36 6.57
N LEU A 122 -5.09 -5.14 7.61
CA LEU A 122 -6.26 -5.00 8.44
C LEU A 122 -5.90 -4.19 9.68
N ARG A 123 -6.76 -3.27 10.10
CA ARG A 123 -6.66 -2.57 11.38
C ARG A 123 -6.85 -3.52 12.54
N ASP A 124 -7.83 -4.41 12.47
CA ASP A 124 -8.20 -5.34 13.54
C ASP A 124 -9.08 -6.51 13.03
N ALA A 125 -9.54 -7.34 13.97
CA ALA A 125 -10.45 -8.45 13.70
C ALA A 125 -11.85 -8.02 13.22
N ASN A 126 -12.30 -6.82 13.56
CA ASN A 126 -13.60 -6.31 13.09
C ASN A 126 -13.55 -5.99 11.62
N GLU A 127 -12.44 -5.44 11.13
CA GLU A 127 -12.22 -5.21 9.70
C GLU A 127 -12.24 -6.53 8.92
N LEU A 128 -11.57 -7.58 9.42
CA LEU A 128 -11.64 -8.92 8.82
C LEU A 128 -13.08 -9.44 8.75
N ARG A 129 -13.85 -9.30 9.84
CA ARG A 129 -15.26 -9.70 9.89
C ARG A 129 -16.13 -8.93 8.89
N ASN A 130 -15.76 -7.69 8.59
CA ASN A 130 -16.48 -6.82 7.67
C ASN A 130 -16.00 -6.93 6.22
N PHE A 131 -14.85 -7.56 5.96
CA PHE A 131 -14.19 -7.60 4.66
C PHE A 131 -15.09 -8.07 3.50
N GLY A 132 -16.00 -9.02 3.74
CA GLY A 132 -16.95 -9.53 2.76
C GLY A 132 -18.33 -8.87 2.74
N LYS A 133 -18.58 -7.86 3.57
CA LYS A 133 -19.89 -7.20 3.67
C LYS A 133 -20.13 -6.21 2.52
N PRO A 134 -21.39 -5.93 2.13
CA PRO A 134 -21.73 -5.14 0.94
C PRO A 134 -21.19 -3.70 0.89
N ARG A 135 -20.73 -3.16 2.03
CA ARG A 135 -20.12 -1.81 2.12
C ARG A 135 -18.69 -1.77 1.60
N HIS A 136 -18.01 -2.92 1.53
CA HIS A 136 -16.70 -3.03 0.91
C HIS A 136 -16.87 -3.51 -0.53
N SER A 137 -16.14 -2.90 -1.46
CA SER A 137 -16.22 -3.11 -2.91
C SER A 137 -15.98 -4.56 -3.39
N MET A 138 -15.62 -5.46 -2.47
CA MET A 138 -15.32 -6.87 -2.73
C MET A 138 -16.50 -7.79 -2.37
N LYS A 139 -17.53 -7.77 -3.23
CA LYS A 139 -18.71 -8.65 -3.09
C LYS A 139 -18.28 -10.13 -3.13
N ASN A 140 -18.72 -10.93 -2.15
CA ASN A 140 -18.68 -12.41 -2.08
C ASN A 140 -17.53 -13.10 -1.31
N TYR A 141 -16.80 -12.40 -0.44
CA TYR A 141 -16.02 -13.11 0.58
C TYR A 141 -16.93 -13.65 1.68
N GLN A 142 -16.79 -14.94 2.02
CA GLN A 142 -17.48 -15.56 3.15
C GLN A 142 -16.43 -16.03 4.15
N LEU A 143 -16.39 -15.41 5.32
CA LEU A 143 -15.47 -15.75 6.39
C LEU A 143 -15.76 -17.17 6.91
N SER A 144 -14.71 -17.97 7.06
CA SER A 144 -14.82 -19.26 7.73
C SER A 144 -14.83 -19.04 9.24
N GLU A 145 -15.99 -19.22 9.87
CA GLU A 145 -16.12 -18.95 11.32
C GLU A 145 -15.17 -19.83 12.14
N LYS A 146 -14.97 -21.09 11.71
CA LYS A 146 -14.02 -22.01 12.35
C LYS A 146 -12.59 -21.46 12.30
N GLU A 147 -12.09 -21.11 11.13
CA GLU A 147 -10.73 -20.60 10.95
C GLU A 147 -10.55 -19.25 11.66
N PHE A 148 -11.60 -18.40 11.62
CA PHE A 148 -11.59 -17.11 12.29
C PHE A 148 -11.49 -17.24 13.81
N GLN A 149 -12.27 -18.13 14.43
CA GLN A 149 -12.18 -18.39 15.86
C GLN A 149 -10.82 -18.96 16.27
N MET A 150 -10.21 -19.82 15.44
CA MET A 150 -8.86 -20.32 15.67
C MET A 150 -7.79 -19.22 15.58
N ALA A 151 -7.95 -18.28 14.64
CA ALA A 151 -7.00 -17.18 14.44
C ALA A 151 -7.20 -16.03 15.45
N MET A 152 -8.41 -15.83 15.96
CA MET A 152 -8.82 -14.68 16.80
C MET A 152 -7.84 -14.34 17.93
N PRO A 153 -7.30 -15.29 18.72
CA PRO A 153 -6.38 -14.97 19.82
C PRO A 153 -5.09 -14.28 19.35
N HIS A 154 -4.77 -14.38 18.06
CA HIS A 154 -3.59 -13.80 17.44
C HIS A 154 -3.88 -12.55 16.61
N ILE A 155 -5.15 -12.24 16.34
CA ILE A 155 -5.56 -11.03 15.59
C ILE A 155 -5.67 -9.86 16.58
N SER A 156 -4.54 -9.33 17.02
CA SER A 156 -4.49 -7.99 17.63
C SER A 156 -4.43 -6.91 16.56
N SER A 157 -4.60 -5.64 16.96
CA SER A 157 -4.55 -4.51 16.04
C SER A 157 -3.22 -4.41 15.29
N THR A 158 -3.27 -3.87 14.07
CA THR A 158 -2.06 -3.41 13.38
C THR A 158 -1.54 -2.16 14.08
N GLU A 159 -0.27 -2.18 14.43
CA GLU A 159 0.34 -1.15 15.29
C GLU A 159 1.78 -0.85 14.89
N SER A 160 2.21 0.37 15.22
CA SER A 160 3.58 0.85 15.16
C SER A 160 4.03 1.22 16.56
N THR A 161 5.26 0.87 16.91
CA THR A 161 5.89 1.27 18.16
C THR A 161 7.32 1.72 17.90
N LEU A 162 7.77 2.75 18.61
CA LEU A 162 9.17 3.11 18.62
C LEU A 162 9.92 2.16 19.57
N ASP A 163 10.83 1.37 19.03
CA ASP A 163 11.72 0.46 19.75
C ASP A 163 13.17 0.91 19.54
N GLY A 164 13.70 1.64 20.51
CA GLY A 164 15.03 2.24 20.42
C GLY A 164 15.17 3.20 19.25
N LYS A 165 15.97 2.82 18.24
CA LYS A 165 16.22 3.60 17.01
C LYS A 165 15.45 3.05 15.80
N CYS A 166 14.47 2.20 16.05
CA CYS A 166 13.68 1.54 15.03
C CYS A 166 12.18 1.77 15.27
N VAL A 167 11.40 1.90 14.21
CA VAL A 167 9.94 1.82 14.25
C VAL A 167 9.61 0.37 13.93
N ALA A 168 9.15 -0.35 14.95
CA ALA A 168 8.66 -1.70 14.81
C ALA A 168 7.19 -1.65 14.38
N LEU A 169 6.86 -2.36 13.31
CA LEU A 169 5.51 -2.49 12.76
C LEU A 169 5.08 -3.94 12.84
N ARG A 170 3.90 -4.13 13.42
CA ARG A 170 3.19 -5.40 13.41
C ARG A 170 1.91 -5.21 12.60
N ALA A 171 1.83 -5.86 11.44
CA ALA A 171 0.71 -5.72 10.53
C ALA A 171 -0.05 -7.05 10.39
N VAL A 172 -1.35 -7.04 10.65
CA VAL A 172 -2.23 -8.15 10.29
C VAL A 172 -2.59 -8.03 8.82
N THR A 173 -2.37 -9.07 8.04
CA THR A 173 -2.53 -9.02 6.59
C THR A 173 -3.35 -10.15 6.02
N LEU A 174 -4.20 -9.81 5.06
CA LEU A 174 -4.71 -10.75 4.07
C LEU A 174 -3.81 -10.70 2.85
N CYS A 175 -3.19 -11.82 2.52
CA CYS A 175 -2.32 -11.96 1.37
C CYS A 175 -2.94 -12.94 0.38
N GLY A 176 -2.73 -12.67 -0.90
CA GLY A 176 -3.08 -13.60 -1.95
C GLY A 176 -2.97 -12.97 -3.33
N TRP A 177 -3.41 -13.74 -4.32
CA TRP A 177 -3.25 -13.38 -5.72
C TRP A 177 -4.38 -12.45 -6.17
N MET A 178 -4.08 -11.18 -6.48
CA MET A 178 -5.09 -10.17 -6.84
C MET A 178 -6.28 -10.10 -5.85
N HIS A 179 -7.44 -10.65 -6.23
CA HIS A 179 -8.68 -10.72 -5.44
C HIS A 179 -8.84 -12.06 -4.70
N ASP A 180 -7.82 -12.91 -4.67
CA ASP A 180 -7.83 -14.18 -3.94
C ASP A 180 -7.08 -14.06 -2.59
N LYS A 181 -7.43 -13.05 -1.79
CA LYS A 181 -6.78 -12.74 -0.51
C LYS A 181 -7.25 -13.71 0.59
N ARG A 182 -6.75 -14.95 0.60
CA ARG A 182 -7.16 -16.00 1.57
C ARG A 182 -6.21 -16.25 2.73
N ASN A 183 -4.95 -15.84 2.59
CA ASN A 183 -3.93 -16.15 3.58
C ASN A 183 -3.90 -15.04 4.64
N LEU A 184 -4.39 -15.36 5.84
CA LEU A 184 -4.28 -14.49 7.00
C LEU A 184 -2.90 -14.70 7.65
N GLY A 185 -2.18 -13.62 7.88
CA GLY A 185 -0.91 -13.68 8.63
C GLY A 185 -0.59 -12.39 9.37
N ILE A 186 0.54 -12.42 10.06
CA ILE A 186 1.15 -11.27 10.71
C ILE A 186 2.50 -11.04 10.03
N GLU A 187 2.66 -9.85 9.51
CA GLU A 187 3.95 -9.32 9.04
C GLU A 187 4.57 -8.52 10.17
N SER A 188 5.83 -8.79 10.49
CA SER A 188 6.60 -7.98 11.42
C SER A 188 7.78 -7.39 10.67
N LEU A 189 7.88 -6.07 10.68
CA LEU A 189 8.92 -5.34 9.97
C LEU A 189 9.44 -4.20 10.84
N THR A 190 10.68 -3.80 10.60
CA THR A 190 11.32 -2.70 11.31
C THR A 190 11.85 -1.70 10.31
N ILE A 191 11.62 -0.42 10.58
CA ILE A 191 12.16 0.71 9.83
C ILE A 191 13.24 1.35 10.70
N ALA A 192 14.46 1.50 10.20
CA ALA A 192 15.54 2.20 10.88
C ALA A 192 15.54 3.70 10.53
N SER A 193 16.26 4.50 11.30
CA SER A 193 16.32 5.96 11.12
C SER A 193 16.92 6.42 9.78
N ASP A 194 17.67 5.56 9.11
CA ASP A 194 18.19 5.79 7.76
C ASP A 194 17.21 5.33 6.65
N GLY A 195 15.98 4.94 7.04
CA GLY A 195 14.95 4.46 6.14
C GLY A 195 15.09 2.99 5.74
N ASN A 196 16.11 2.27 6.22
CA ASN A 196 16.25 0.84 5.92
C ASN A 196 15.10 0.04 6.52
N VAL A 197 14.59 -0.92 5.76
CA VAL A 197 13.46 -1.77 6.15
C VAL A 197 13.91 -3.22 6.17
N SER A 198 13.66 -3.90 7.28
CA SER A 198 13.88 -5.34 7.42
C SER A 198 12.60 -6.06 7.81
N PHE A 199 12.48 -7.31 7.35
CA PHE A 199 11.32 -8.17 7.56
C PHE A 199 11.71 -9.37 8.42
N ALA A 200 10.87 -9.67 9.40
CA ALA A 200 10.89 -10.98 10.03
C ALA A 200 10.19 -12.01 9.13
N LYS A 201 10.35 -13.29 9.46
CA LYS A 201 9.58 -14.35 8.80
C LYS A 201 8.10 -14.16 9.14
N ARG A 202 7.26 -14.07 8.12
CA ARG A 202 5.80 -14.02 8.25
C ARG A 202 5.28 -15.14 9.14
N GLN A 203 4.39 -14.79 10.08
CA GLN A 203 3.59 -15.75 10.82
C GLN A 203 2.27 -15.99 10.07
N VAL A 204 2.03 -17.22 9.62
CA VAL A 204 0.77 -17.60 8.95
C VAL A 204 -0.22 -18.06 10.00
N LEU A 205 -1.37 -17.38 10.09
CA LEU A 205 -2.46 -17.72 11.01
C LEU A 205 -3.47 -18.67 10.36
N SER A 206 -3.80 -18.44 9.08
CA SER A 206 -4.63 -19.34 8.28
C SER A 206 -4.25 -19.23 6.81
N ARG A 207 -4.28 -20.36 6.09
CA ARG A 207 -4.09 -20.40 4.62
C ARG A 207 -5.43 -20.31 3.87
N GLY A 208 -6.53 -20.17 4.58
CA GLY A 208 -7.88 -20.25 4.02
C GLY A 208 -8.90 -19.63 4.97
N ILE A 209 -8.73 -18.35 5.30
CA ILE A 209 -9.61 -17.67 6.27
C ILE A 209 -11.05 -17.48 5.75
N PHE A 210 -11.27 -17.68 4.46
CA PHE A 210 -12.56 -17.57 3.80
C PHE A 210 -13.00 -18.92 3.22
N ASP A 211 -14.23 -19.34 3.52
CA ASP A 211 -14.89 -20.49 2.89
C ASP A 211 -15.21 -20.22 1.40
N ARG A 212 -15.41 -18.93 1.07
CA ARG A 212 -15.70 -18.47 -0.29
C ARG A 212 -14.98 -17.16 -0.58
N VAL A 213 -14.47 -17.03 -1.81
CA VAL A 213 -13.94 -15.78 -2.37
C VAL A 213 -14.68 -15.40 -3.66
N PRO A 214 -14.59 -14.15 -4.11
CA PRO A 214 -15.15 -13.74 -5.40
C PRO A 214 -14.55 -14.55 -6.56
N ALA A 215 -15.41 -15.04 -7.45
CA ALA A 215 -14.94 -15.65 -8.69
C ALA A 215 -14.40 -14.58 -9.65
N ILE A 216 -13.32 -14.89 -10.35
CA ILE A 216 -12.79 -14.03 -11.42
C ILE A 216 -13.80 -14.05 -12.57
N ARG A 217 -14.39 -12.90 -12.90
CA ARG A 217 -15.05 -12.72 -14.20
C ARG A 217 -14.08 -11.99 -15.10
N TYR A 218 -13.51 -12.72 -16.06
CA TYR A 218 -12.77 -12.16 -17.18
C TYR A 218 -13.75 -11.66 -18.24
#